data_AF-A0A9J2Q633-F1
#
_entry.id   AF-A0A9J2Q633-F1
#
_cell.length_a   1.000
_cell.length_b   1.000
_cell.length_c   1.000
_cell.angle_alpha   90.00
_cell.angle_beta   90.00
_cell.angle_gamma   90.00
#
_symmetry.space_group_name_H-M   'P 1'
#
loop_
_entity.id
_entity.type
_entity.pdbx_description
1 polymer ?
#
loop_
_entity_poly.entity_id
_entity_poly.type
_entity_poly.pdbx_seq_one_letter_code
_entity_poly.pdbx_strand_id
1 'polypeptide(L)'
;MCEKEESANKTPATISNGACCSRVSNDDDHVTFQYEWPVKVCKRRVSQNEELVLNVSPAFSTALDGVQFTWALKISDDCAASDYYYEDNASNISVSLYYKDGPTPDVHVVEAKIQITDVDGENKLPTLRFLEDEWTRGSGWSAKVVDQRETELSDFVHEHVGKTIRVIIDIKMKSSIFSPMLYLPNVDGANKKLEDACVKYLEDVRLNHKRVPKLESLLNDPEMDMFAVHDLILSHGCDEIQQRTKYKWERKHIQNVFTHIYFMQCVLPGIEYFEDFIEVIDASRSHNIAPLTREIERYICRTIIKSTKDLTFVKKMLLIAEHNELPVLKMMCSGIIADSIVDESAKDHAQMNAISREMRQIAQQIALTESESATEEADNDILVNNVMAELKSLARSMRRVSISKSTKSSNSIMHDHIFIFNVKIEFWVDEKFELITFDFALCRHGTRSTKSSNSSRSTSPCVMHETNDARVVTSGKSGYTQR
;
A
#
# COMPACT_ATOMS: atom_id res chain seq x y z
N MET A 1 -32.86 -33.55 -53.99
CA MET A 1 -33.20 -34.80 -53.29
C MET A 1 -32.37 -34.79 -52.01
N CYS A 2 -32.89 -34.25 -50.91
CA CYS A 2 -33.82 -34.89 -49.96
C CYS A 2 -33.36 -36.28 -49.55
N GLU A 3 -32.77 -36.38 -48.35
CA GLU A 3 -33.29 -37.09 -47.15
C GLU A 3 -32.25 -36.90 -46.03
N LYS A 4 -32.53 -36.17 -44.94
CA LYS A 4 -33.39 -36.39 -43.75
C LYS A 4 -32.63 -36.99 -42.57
N GLU A 5 -32.94 -36.42 -41.41
CA GLU A 5 -32.30 -36.51 -40.09
C GLU A 5 -32.44 -37.88 -39.43
N GLU A 6 -31.47 -38.24 -38.56
CA GLU A 6 -31.84 -38.67 -37.19
C GLU A 6 -30.70 -38.42 -36.18
N SER A 7 -31.13 -38.00 -34.99
CA SER A 7 -30.38 -37.41 -33.89
C SER A 7 -29.69 -38.41 -32.97
N ALA A 8 -28.52 -38.05 -32.43
CA ALA A 8 -28.07 -38.54 -31.12
C ALA A 8 -27.26 -37.45 -30.38
N ASN A 9 -27.85 -36.95 -29.29
CA ASN A 9 -27.29 -36.01 -28.33
C ASN A 9 -25.94 -36.47 -27.74
N LYS A 10 -24.89 -35.67 -27.89
CA LYS A 10 -23.75 -35.61 -26.97
C LYS A 10 -23.26 -34.17 -26.85
N THR A 11 -23.56 -33.55 -25.72
CA THR A 11 -23.05 -32.24 -25.29
C THR A 11 -21.54 -32.32 -25.06
N PRO A 12 -20.69 -31.50 -25.71
CA PRO A 12 -19.35 -31.23 -25.23
C PRO A 12 -19.41 -30.08 -24.23
N ALA A 13 -18.85 -30.30 -23.05
CA ALA A 13 -18.70 -29.31 -22.00
C ALA A 13 -17.88 -28.10 -22.50
N THR A 14 -18.53 -26.95 -22.55
CA THR A 14 -17.91 -25.66 -22.81
C THR A 14 -17.07 -25.26 -21.58
N ILE A 15 -15.76 -25.48 -21.64
CA ILE A 15 -14.81 -24.90 -20.69
C ILE A 15 -14.68 -23.42 -21.05
N SER A 16 -15.41 -22.56 -20.34
CA SER A 16 -15.32 -21.11 -20.48
C SER A 16 -13.99 -20.62 -19.91
N ASN A 17 -13.07 -20.27 -20.80
CA ASN A 17 -11.85 -19.54 -20.50
C ASN A 17 -12.18 -18.25 -19.72
N GLY A 18 -11.73 -18.19 -18.46
CA GLY A 18 -11.79 -16.99 -17.63
C GLY A 18 -10.91 -15.89 -18.22
N ALA A 19 -11.54 -14.90 -18.83
CA ALA A 19 -10.92 -13.62 -19.13
C ALA A 19 -10.98 -12.76 -17.87
N CYS A 20 -9.82 -12.53 -17.23
CA CYS A 20 -9.68 -11.55 -16.18
C CYS A 20 -9.76 -10.14 -16.81
N CYS A 21 -10.95 -9.58 -16.84
CA CYS A 21 -11.19 -8.18 -17.18
C CYS A 21 -11.77 -7.49 -15.95
N SER A 22 -10.93 -7.08 -14.99
CA SER A 22 -11.22 -5.84 -14.28
C SER A 22 -10.88 -4.72 -15.26
N ARG A 23 -11.89 -4.23 -15.99
CA ARG A 23 -11.77 -2.92 -16.64
C ARG A 23 -11.31 -1.96 -15.54
N VAL A 24 -10.17 -1.32 -15.73
CA VAL A 24 -9.88 -0.05 -15.07
C VAL A 24 -11.09 0.81 -15.40
N SER A 25 -11.98 1.02 -14.43
CA SER A 25 -13.00 2.03 -14.58
C SER A 25 -12.23 3.34 -14.76
N ASN A 26 -12.36 3.95 -15.93
CA ASN A 26 -12.07 5.37 -16.12
C ASN A 26 -13.10 6.18 -15.31
N ASP A 27 -13.17 5.96 -14.00
CA ASP A 27 -13.87 6.87 -13.12
C ASP A 27 -12.90 8.02 -12.84
N ASP A 28 -13.24 9.18 -13.37
CA ASP A 28 -12.73 10.50 -12.99
C ASP A 28 -13.11 10.81 -11.53
N ASP A 29 -12.92 9.86 -10.62
CA ASP A 29 -13.18 10.01 -9.22
C ASP A 29 -12.03 10.82 -8.61
N HIS A 30 -12.44 11.92 -7.98
CA HIS A 30 -11.54 12.83 -7.32
C HIS A 30 -11.89 12.89 -5.84
N VAL A 31 -10.84 13.04 -5.05
CA VAL A 31 -10.92 13.32 -3.63
C VAL A 31 -10.36 14.72 -3.39
N THR A 32 -11.05 15.49 -2.56
CA THR A 32 -10.61 16.83 -2.15
C THR A 32 -10.30 16.79 -0.67
N PHE A 33 -9.10 17.27 -0.34
CA PHE A 33 -8.58 17.37 1.00
C PHE A 33 -8.49 18.83 1.40
N GLN A 34 -8.97 19.19 2.59
CA GLN A 34 -8.90 20.55 3.09
C GLN A 34 -8.07 20.62 4.37
N TYR A 35 -7.08 21.50 4.37
CA TYR A 35 -6.24 21.81 5.54
C TYR A 35 -6.44 23.28 5.93
N GLU A 36 -6.75 23.51 7.21
CA GLU A 36 -6.83 24.85 7.81
C GLU A 36 -5.62 25.13 8.69
N TRP A 37 -4.95 26.24 8.42
CA TRP A 37 -3.79 26.71 9.16
C TRP A 37 -4.05 28.10 9.77
N PRO A 38 -4.45 28.17 11.05
CA PRO A 38 -4.41 29.41 11.81
C PRO A 38 -2.95 29.76 12.14
N VAL A 39 -2.47 30.90 11.65
CA VAL A 39 -1.07 31.33 11.78
C VAL A 39 -0.97 32.75 12.29
N LYS A 40 -0.16 32.94 13.36
CA LYS A 40 0.27 34.27 13.77
C LYS A 40 1.39 34.72 12.84
N VAL A 41 1.14 35.76 12.05
CA VAL A 41 2.12 36.28 11.08
C VAL A 41 3.29 36.88 11.84
N CYS A 42 4.44 36.21 11.76
CA CYS A 42 5.67 36.67 12.41
C CYS A 42 6.68 37.15 11.35
N LYS A 43 7.46 38.17 11.72
CA LYS A 43 8.72 38.50 11.06
C LYS A 43 9.88 37.78 11.74
N ARG A 44 10.85 37.34 10.95
CA ARG A 44 12.13 36.79 11.39
C ARG A 44 13.23 37.76 11.01
N ARG A 45 14.11 38.02 11.96
CA ARG A 45 15.36 38.75 11.71
C ARG A 45 16.33 37.87 10.95
N VAL A 46 16.78 38.35 9.79
CA VAL A 46 17.72 37.62 8.91
C VAL A 46 19.10 38.25 8.93
N SER A 47 19.18 39.58 9.11
CA SER A 47 20.45 40.30 9.30
C SER A 47 20.30 41.38 10.38
N GLN A 48 21.36 42.16 10.64
CA GLN A 48 21.33 43.19 11.69
C GLN A 48 20.24 44.24 11.44
N ASN A 49 19.85 44.50 10.18
CA ASN A 49 18.86 45.52 9.83
C ASN A 49 17.68 44.99 8.98
N GLU A 50 17.61 43.69 8.71
CA GLU A 50 16.55 43.11 7.86
C GLU A 50 15.70 42.11 8.63
N GLU A 51 14.40 42.34 8.58
CA GLU A 51 13.38 41.42 9.05
C GLU A 51 12.43 41.09 7.91
N LEU A 52 12.13 39.81 7.74
CA LEU A 52 11.23 39.34 6.70
C LEU A 52 10.16 38.41 7.28
N VAL A 53 8.97 38.43 6.69
CA VAL A 53 7.90 37.49 6.98
C VAL A 53 8.37 36.10 6.55
N LEU A 54 8.38 35.16 7.50
CA LEU A 54 8.67 33.75 7.21
C LEU A 54 7.93 32.86 8.20
N ASN A 55 6.86 32.24 7.73
CA ASN A 55 6.02 31.35 8.52
C ASN A 55 5.86 30.03 7.76
N VAL A 56 6.01 28.90 8.44
CA VAL A 56 5.88 27.55 7.86
C VAL A 56 4.84 26.79 8.64
N SER A 57 3.90 26.15 7.93
CA SER A 57 2.87 25.37 8.57
C SER A 57 3.45 24.11 9.19
N PRO A 58 2.82 23.59 10.26
CA PRO A 58 2.97 22.19 10.61
C PRO A 58 2.66 21.31 9.38
N ALA A 59 3.37 20.19 9.24
CA ALA A 59 3.13 19.27 8.13
C ALA A 59 1.73 18.63 8.21
N PHE A 60 1.08 18.43 7.09
CA PHE A 60 -0.25 17.81 7.01
C PHE A 60 -0.27 16.77 5.91
N SER A 61 -1.17 15.78 6.00
CA SER A 61 -1.15 14.64 5.08
C SER A 61 -2.50 14.45 4.39
N THR A 62 -2.48 14.39 3.07
CA THR A 62 -3.59 13.87 2.28
C THR A 62 -3.47 12.35 2.26
N ALA A 63 -4.40 11.65 2.89
CA ALA A 63 -4.34 10.20 3.06
C ALA A 63 -5.67 9.55 2.70
N LEU A 64 -5.61 8.43 1.98
CA LEU A 64 -6.76 7.61 1.61
C LEU A 64 -6.27 6.19 1.30
N ASP A 65 -7.04 5.18 1.70
CA ASP A 65 -6.79 3.75 1.44
C ASP A 65 -5.36 3.28 1.82
N GLY A 66 -4.80 3.84 2.89
CA GLY A 66 -3.46 3.52 3.39
C GLY A 66 -2.32 4.24 2.67
N VAL A 67 -2.57 5.02 1.63
CA VAL A 67 -1.57 5.81 0.92
C VAL A 67 -1.62 7.26 1.40
N GLN A 68 -0.46 7.89 1.61
CA GLN A 68 -0.37 9.27 2.08
C GLN A 68 0.65 10.11 1.30
N PHE A 69 0.33 11.40 1.18
CA PHE A 69 1.25 12.45 0.72
C PHE A 69 1.33 13.53 1.78
N THR A 70 2.55 13.89 2.17
CA THR A 70 2.83 14.88 3.22
C THR A 70 3.18 16.21 2.59
N TRP A 71 2.58 17.28 3.11
CA TRP A 71 2.67 18.64 2.59
C TRP A 71 3.04 19.63 3.68
N ALA A 72 3.48 20.83 3.28
CA ALA A 72 3.55 22.00 4.16
C ALA A 72 3.31 23.30 3.37
N LEU A 73 2.75 24.29 4.04
CA LEU A 73 2.61 25.64 3.51
C LEU A 73 3.74 26.53 4.02
N LYS A 74 4.13 27.52 3.22
CA LYS A 74 5.08 28.56 3.58
C LYS A 74 4.51 29.92 3.17
N ILE A 75 4.57 30.90 4.06
CA ILE A 75 4.37 32.31 3.75
C ILE A 75 5.73 32.97 3.88
N SER A 76 6.21 33.62 2.83
CA SER A 76 7.48 34.33 2.86
C SER A 76 7.47 35.61 2.05
N ASP A 77 8.31 36.56 2.44
CA ASP A 77 8.78 37.59 1.53
C ASP A 77 9.65 36.96 0.43
N ASP A 78 9.28 37.17 -0.84
CA ASP A 78 10.14 37.02 -1.99
C ASP A 78 11.10 38.22 -2.01
N CYS A 79 12.21 38.08 -1.27
CA CYS A 79 13.36 38.92 -1.52
C CYS A 79 13.94 38.51 -2.88
N ALA A 80 13.45 39.11 -3.96
CA ALA A 80 14.20 39.09 -5.20
C ALA A 80 15.60 39.58 -4.84
N ALA A 81 16.63 38.78 -5.14
CA ALA A 81 18.02 39.21 -5.08
C ALA A 81 18.17 40.32 -6.13
N SER A 82 17.77 41.54 -5.77
CA SER A 82 17.93 42.71 -6.61
C SER A 82 19.40 43.11 -6.47
N ASP A 83 20.23 42.58 -7.35
CA ASP A 83 21.61 43.05 -7.56
C ASP A 83 21.65 44.48 -8.15
N TYR A 84 20.56 45.24 -8.10
CA TYR A 84 20.46 46.58 -8.65
C TYR A 84 19.64 47.52 -7.75
N TYR A 85 20.38 48.38 -7.04
CA TYR A 85 20.06 49.73 -6.57
C TYR A 85 18.71 50.36 -6.99
N TYR A 86 17.59 49.84 -6.48
CA TYR A 86 16.33 50.58 -6.43
C TYR A 86 15.71 50.45 -5.04
N GLU A 87 15.57 51.59 -4.36
CA GLU A 87 14.95 51.78 -3.05
C GLU A 87 13.42 51.57 -3.06
N ASP A 88 12.92 50.52 -3.71
CA ASP A 88 11.52 50.14 -3.60
C ASP A 88 11.45 48.83 -2.80
N ASN A 89 11.51 48.98 -1.47
CA ASN A 89 11.53 47.91 -0.45
C ASN A 89 10.20 47.15 -0.32
N ALA A 90 9.42 46.99 -1.40
CA ALA A 90 8.21 46.20 -1.38
C ALA A 90 8.59 44.73 -1.57
N SER A 91 8.89 44.04 -0.46
CA SER A 91 9.01 42.59 -0.47
C SER A 91 7.65 41.98 -0.79
N ASN A 92 7.55 41.29 -1.93
CA ASN A 92 6.31 40.65 -2.34
C ASN A 92 6.09 39.39 -1.50
N ILE A 93 4.89 39.22 -0.95
CA ILE A 93 4.57 38.01 -0.19
C ILE A 93 4.22 36.87 -1.15
N SER A 94 4.90 35.74 -0.99
CA SER A 94 4.59 34.47 -1.62
C SER A 94 3.99 33.48 -0.63
N VAL A 95 3.00 32.71 -1.08
CA VAL A 95 2.43 31.57 -0.35
C VAL A 95 2.67 30.31 -1.16
N SER A 96 3.48 29.40 -0.63
CA SER A 96 3.94 28.21 -1.35
C SER A 96 3.44 26.91 -0.72
N LEU A 97 3.15 25.92 -1.55
CA LEU A 97 2.83 24.54 -1.15
C LEU A 97 4.02 23.63 -1.48
N TYR A 98 4.54 22.96 -0.46
CA TYR A 98 5.66 22.03 -0.56
C TYR A 98 5.19 20.58 -0.49
N TYR A 99 5.65 19.75 -1.42
CA TYR A 99 5.52 18.31 -1.32
C TYR A 99 6.70 17.75 -0.54
N LYS A 100 6.46 17.36 0.72
CA LYS A 100 7.54 16.94 1.62
C LYS A 100 7.93 15.49 1.43
N ASP A 101 6.95 14.60 1.39
CA ASP A 101 7.19 13.16 1.32
C ASP A 101 5.95 12.38 0.85
N GLY A 102 6.14 11.19 0.29
CA GLY A 102 5.08 10.28 -0.10
C GLY A 102 5.61 9.09 -0.93
N PRO A 103 4.75 8.39 -1.69
CA PRO A 103 5.14 7.13 -2.34
C PRO A 103 5.96 7.30 -3.62
N THR A 104 5.90 8.46 -4.28
CA THR A 104 6.54 8.73 -5.58
C THR A 104 7.40 9.98 -5.50
N PRO A 105 8.47 10.11 -6.29
CA PRO A 105 9.22 11.36 -6.40
C PRO A 105 8.33 12.50 -6.87
N ASP A 106 7.47 12.25 -7.86
CA ASP A 106 6.62 13.25 -8.49
C ASP A 106 5.14 12.88 -8.32
N VAL A 107 4.31 13.86 -8.00
CA VAL A 107 2.86 13.68 -7.82
C VAL A 107 2.09 14.73 -8.61
N HIS A 108 1.06 14.27 -9.33
CA HIS A 108 0.13 15.16 -10.00
C HIS A 108 -1.03 15.56 -9.09
N VAL A 109 -1.25 16.87 -8.96
CA VAL A 109 -2.38 17.46 -8.24
C VAL A 109 -3.31 18.07 -9.27
N VAL A 110 -4.58 17.66 -9.25
CA VAL A 110 -5.58 18.11 -10.23
C VAL A 110 -5.92 19.57 -10.04
N GLU A 111 -6.01 20.01 -8.79
CA GLU A 111 -6.23 21.41 -8.45
C GLU A 111 -5.79 21.67 -7.01
N ALA A 112 -5.10 22.78 -6.77
CA ALA A 112 -4.84 23.29 -5.43
C ALA A 112 -5.25 24.77 -5.34
N LYS A 113 -5.99 25.12 -4.28
CA LYS A 113 -6.54 26.47 -4.06
C LYS A 113 -6.27 26.92 -2.65
N ILE A 114 -5.86 28.18 -2.48
CA ILE A 114 -5.67 28.78 -1.16
C ILE A 114 -6.66 29.90 -0.96
N GLN A 115 -7.29 29.92 0.21
CA GLN A 115 -8.11 31.02 0.71
C GLN A 115 -7.45 31.57 1.96
N ILE A 116 -7.30 32.89 2.03
CA ILE A 116 -6.71 33.58 3.18
C ILE A 116 -7.76 34.54 3.73
N THR A 117 -8.00 34.45 5.04
CA THR A 117 -8.89 35.34 5.76
C THR A 117 -8.25 35.83 7.05
N ASP A 118 -8.78 36.92 7.60
CA ASP A 118 -8.54 37.25 9.01
C ASP A 118 -9.20 36.22 9.96
N VAL A 119 -9.00 36.39 11.27
CA VAL A 119 -9.54 35.50 12.31
C VAL A 119 -11.06 35.48 12.30
N ASP A 120 -11.69 36.62 12.05
CA ASP A 120 -13.14 36.78 12.10
C ASP A 120 -13.80 36.24 10.81
N GLY A 121 -13.06 36.18 9.71
CA GLY A 121 -13.54 35.72 8.39
C GLY A 121 -14.18 36.82 7.55
N GLU A 122 -14.12 38.07 8.03
CA GLU A 122 -14.74 39.24 7.42
C GLU A 122 -13.90 39.77 6.26
N ASN A 123 -12.57 39.82 6.44
CA ASN A 123 -11.64 40.19 5.36
C ASN A 123 -11.10 38.93 4.69
N LYS A 124 -11.60 38.64 3.48
CA LYS A 124 -11.19 37.50 2.66
C LYS A 124 -10.49 37.98 1.40
N LEU A 125 -9.27 37.48 1.18
CA LEU A 125 -8.54 37.71 -0.07
C LEU A 125 -9.14 36.89 -1.22
N PRO A 126 -8.92 37.31 -2.48
CA PRO A 126 -9.19 36.47 -3.65
C PRO A 126 -8.52 35.10 -3.51
N THR A 127 -9.17 34.07 -4.04
CA THR A 127 -8.63 32.70 -3.98
C THR A 127 -7.34 32.61 -4.82
N LEU A 128 -6.25 32.20 -4.19
CA LEU A 128 -4.98 31.95 -4.86
C LEU A 128 -5.02 30.56 -5.51
N ARG A 129 -4.32 30.40 -6.64
CA ARG A 129 -4.25 29.14 -7.37
C ARG A 129 -2.81 28.80 -7.74
N PHE A 130 -2.51 27.51 -7.78
CA PHE A 130 -1.27 27.02 -8.38
C PHE A 130 -1.50 26.81 -9.88
N LEU A 131 -0.51 27.17 -10.70
CA LEU A 131 -0.55 26.94 -12.15
C LEU A 131 0.05 25.58 -12.50
N GLU A 132 0.92 25.11 -11.62
CA GLU A 132 1.57 23.82 -11.68
C GLU A 132 0.58 22.73 -11.29
N ASP A 133 0.68 21.59 -11.97
CA ASP A 133 -0.11 20.38 -11.72
C ASP A 133 0.77 19.20 -11.30
N GLU A 134 2.09 19.39 -11.17
CA GLU A 134 3.08 18.39 -10.76
C GLU A 134 4.00 18.94 -9.66
N TRP A 135 4.18 18.15 -8.59
CA TRP A 135 5.07 18.46 -7.48
C TRP A 135 6.13 17.38 -7.33
N THR A 136 7.40 17.79 -7.34
CA THR A 136 8.53 16.92 -7.00
C THR A 136 8.79 16.94 -5.49
N ARG A 137 9.12 15.80 -4.91
CA ARG A 137 9.41 15.66 -3.47
C ARG A 137 10.58 16.56 -3.07
N GLY A 138 10.40 17.29 -1.98
CA GLY A 138 11.33 18.30 -1.48
C GLY A 138 11.21 19.67 -2.16
N SER A 139 10.38 19.80 -3.20
CA SER A 139 10.10 21.07 -3.87
C SER A 139 8.78 21.71 -3.41
N GLY A 140 8.60 22.98 -3.76
CA GLY A 140 7.34 23.68 -3.55
C GLY A 140 7.13 24.76 -4.58
N TRP A 141 5.86 24.95 -4.93
CA TRP A 141 5.40 25.95 -5.90
C TRP A 141 4.73 27.10 -5.16
N SER A 142 4.84 28.32 -5.69
CA SER A 142 4.20 29.52 -5.13
C SER A 142 2.85 29.75 -5.82
N ALA A 143 1.81 29.97 -5.02
CA ALA A 143 0.50 30.29 -5.53
C ALA A 143 0.51 31.64 -6.25
N LYS A 144 -0.26 31.74 -7.33
CA LYS A 144 -0.49 32.97 -8.07
C LYS A 144 -1.80 33.61 -7.62
N VAL A 145 -1.79 34.93 -7.48
CA VAL A 145 -2.99 35.72 -7.24
C VAL A 145 -3.75 35.84 -8.56
N VAL A 146 -5.04 35.56 -8.53
CA VAL A 146 -5.94 35.80 -9.67
C VAL A 146 -5.95 37.30 -9.97
N ASP A 147 -5.94 37.68 -11.24
CA ASP A 147 -5.95 39.08 -11.71
C ASP A 147 -4.72 39.92 -11.33
N GLN A 148 -3.55 39.30 -11.06
CA GLN A 148 -2.27 39.99 -10.79
C GLN A 148 -2.29 40.94 -9.58
N ARG A 149 -3.18 40.72 -8.62
CA ARG A 149 -3.30 41.51 -7.38
C ARG A 149 -2.26 41.11 -6.32
N GLU A 150 -1.00 40.94 -6.73
CA GLU A 150 0.09 40.53 -5.83
C GLU A 150 0.29 41.53 -4.68
N THR A 151 0.08 42.82 -4.96
CA THR A 151 0.12 43.89 -3.95
C THR A 151 -0.95 43.72 -2.87
N GLU A 152 -2.17 43.28 -3.20
CA GLU A 152 -3.24 43.07 -2.21
C GLU A 152 -2.87 41.97 -1.20
N LEU A 153 -2.22 40.90 -1.66
CA LEU A 153 -1.72 39.83 -0.78
C LEU A 153 -0.60 40.35 0.14
N SER A 154 0.37 41.06 -0.45
CA SER A 154 1.48 41.65 0.30
C SER A 154 0.99 42.62 1.37
N ASP A 155 0.13 43.56 1.01
CA ASP A 155 -0.44 44.56 1.92
C ASP A 155 -1.21 43.89 3.05
N PHE A 156 -2.09 42.94 2.72
CA PHE A 156 -2.88 42.21 3.71
C PHE A 156 -1.99 41.49 4.74
N VAL A 157 -0.96 40.76 4.30
CA VAL A 157 -0.08 40.02 5.23
C VAL A 157 0.76 40.98 6.08
N HIS A 158 1.24 42.08 5.50
CA HIS A 158 2.00 43.10 6.23
C HIS A 158 1.17 43.82 7.28
N GLU A 159 -0.09 44.17 6.99
CA GLU A 159 -1.05 44.76 7.94
C GLU A 159 -1.43 43.81 9.10
N HIS A 160 -1.23 42.51 8.89
CA HIS A 160 -1.52 41.46 9.85
C HIS A 160 -0.28 40.92 10.57
N VAL A 161 0.90 41.54 10.41
CA VAL A 161 2.08 41.21 11.22
C VAL A 161 1.76 41.35 12.71
N GLY A 162 2.06 40.30 13.48
CA GLY A 162 1.74 40.21 14.90
C GLY A 162 0.31 39.74 15.20
N LYS A 163 -0.56 39.63 14.20
CA LYS A 163 -1.94 39.12 14.30
C LYS A 163 -2.03 37.70 13.74
N THR A 164 -3.14 37.02 14.05
CA THR A 164 -3.45 35.70 13.48
C THR A 164 -4.25 35.87 12.20
N ILE A 165 -3.96 35.07 11.19
CA ILE A 165 -4.77 34.90 9.97
C ILE A 165 -5.09 33.42 9.80
N ARG A 166 -6.09 33.09 8.98
CA ARG A 166 -6.42 31.72 8.60
C ARG A 166 -6.06 31.49 7.14
N VAL A 167 -5.27 30.44 6.89
CA VAL A 167 -4.94 29.97 5.56
C VAL A 167 -5.59 28.61 5.36
N ILE A 168 -6.51 28.52 4.42
CA ILE A 168 -7.23 27.28 4.07
C ILE A 168 -6.72 26.84 2.70
N ILE A 169 -6.27 25.60 2.59
CA ILE A 169 -5.91 25.00 1.31
C ILE A 169 -6.82 23.81 0.99
N ASP A 170 -7.37 23.82 -0.23
CA ASP A 170 -8.05 22.67 -0.82
C ASP A 170 -7.13 22.02 -1.85
N ILE A 171 -6.85 20.72 -1.70
CA ILE A 171 -6.04 19.90 -2.60
C ILE A 171 -6.93 18.82 -3.21
N LYS A 172 -7.14 18.89 -4.52
CA LYS A 172 -7.90 17.91 -5.30
C LYS A 172 -6.95 16.97 -6.02
N MET A 173 -7.13 15.66 -5.81
CA MET A 173 -6.29 14.62 -6.39
C MET A 173 -7.16 13.51 -6.98
N LYS A 174 -6.62 12.79 -7.98
CA LYS A 174 -7.29 11.59 -8.52
C LYS A 174 -7.31 10.50 -7.46
N SER A 175 -8.46 9.87 -7.22
CA SER A 175 -8.57 8.82 -6.21
C SER A 175 -7.68 7.60 -6.52
N SER A 176 -7.39 7.33 -7.79
CA SER A 176 -6.56 6.20 -8.22
C SER A 176 -5.12 6.24 -7.69
N ILE A 177 -4.56 7.42 -7.39
CA ILE A 177 -3.20 7.53 -6.85
C ILE A 177 -3.11 7.03 -5.41
N PHE A 178 -4.25 6.85 -4.73
CA PHE A 178 -4.29 6.31 -3.37
C PHE A 178 -4.35 4.78 -3.34
N SER A 179 -4.24 4.11 -4.50
CA SER A 179 -4.10 2.66 -4.56
C SER A 179 -2.65 2.25 -4.27
N PRO A 180 -2.37 1.45 -3.22
CA PRO A 180 -1.03 0.93 -2.96
C PRO A 180 -0.43 0.16 -4.14
N MET A 181 -1.31 -0.50 -4.92
CA MET A 181 -0.92 -1.30 -6.09
C MET A 181 -0.27 -0.48 -7.20
N LEU A 182 -0.49 0.84 -7.24
CA LEU A 182 0.13 1.74 -8.21
C LEU A 182 1.65 1.82 -8.05
N TYR A 183 2.16 1.58 -6.84
CA TYR A 183 3.58 1.75 -6.48
C TYR A 183 4.37 0.42 -6.52
N LEU A 184 3.69 -0.67 -6.85
CA LEU A 184 4.23 -2.02 -6.93
C LEU A 184 4.39 -2.45 -8.39
N PRO A 185 5.16 -3.53 -8.67
CA PRO A 185 5.31 -4.04 -10.03
C PRO A 185 3.96 -4.23 -10.74
N ASN A 186 3.77 -3.49 -11.83
CA ASN A 186 2.53 -3.61 -12.59
C ASN A 186 2.53 -4.92 -13.37
N VAL A 187 1.57 -5.77 -13.04
CA VAL A 187 1.20 -7.00 -13.76
C VAL A 187 -0.17 -6.86 -14.43
N ASP A 188 -0.91 -5.81 -14.09
CA ASP A 188 -2.23 -5.54 -14.62
C ASP A 188 -2.07 -5.02 -16.06
N GLY A 189 -2.73 -5.67 -17.01
CA GLY A 189 -2.50 -5.48 -18.45
C GLY A 189 -1.56 -6.50 -19.08
N ALA A 190 -1.05 -7.47 -18.31
CA ALA A 190 -0.48 -8.68 -18.89
C ALA A 190 -1.50 -9.30 -19.85
N ASN A 191 -1.05 -9.57 -21.08
CA ASN A 191 -1.88 -10.30 -22.01
C ASN A 191 -1.64 -11.80 -21.82
N LYS A 192 -2.69 -12.59 -22.07
CA LYS A 192 -2.66 -14.05 -21.97
C LYS A 192 -1.49 -14.68 -22.73
N LYS A 193 -1.02 -14.08 -23.83
CA LYS A 193 0.10 -14.61 -24.62
C LYS A 193 1.44 -14.51 -23.88
N LEU A 194 1.67 -13.43 -23.13
CA LEU A 194 2.86 -13.29 -22.28
C LEU A 194 2.79 -14.26 -21.11
N GLU A 195 1.63 -14.36 -20.45
CA GLU A 195 1.41 -15.31 -19.37
C GLU A 195 1.64 -16.76 -19.83
N ASP A 196 1.04 -17.16 -20.96
CA ASP A 196 1.23 -18.48 -21.57
C ASP A 196 2.70 -18.74 -21.91
N ALA A 197 3.44 -17.72 -22.37
CA ALA A 197 4.86 -17.84 -22.66
C ALA A 197 5.71 -18.05 -21.40
N CYS A 198 5.40 -17.32 -20.32
CA CYS A 198 6.02 -17.50 -19.01
C CYS A 198 5.79 -18.91 -18.46
N VAL A 199 4.54 -19.37 -18.44
CA VAL A 199 4.17 -20.72 -17.97
C VAL A 199 4.86 -21.80 -18.81
N LYS A 200 4.84 -21.63 -20.14
CA LYS A 200 5.51 -22.58 -21.05
C LYS A 200 7.01 -22.65 -20.80
N TYR A 201 7.67 -21.51 -20.52
CA TYR A 201 9.08 -21.51 -20.16
C TYR A 201 9.34 -22.32 -18.88
N LEU A 202 8.52 -22.16 -17.83
CA LEU A 202 8.68 -22.92 -16.60
C LEU A 202 8.48 -24.42 -16.80
N GLU A 203 7.46 -24.82 -17.56
CA GLU A 203 7.26 -26.23 -17.91
C GLU A 203 8.44 -26.79 -18.72
N ASP A 204 8.97 -26.01 -19.66
CA ASP A 204 10.14 -26.38 -20.44
C ASP A 204 11.39 -26.60 -19.57
N VAL A 205 11.60 -25.76 -18.55
CA VAL A 205 12.68 -25.91 -17.57
C VAL A 205 12.45 -27.16 -16.72
N ARG A 206 11.24 -27.36 -16.20
CA ARG A 206 10.86 -28.54 -15.41
C ARG A 206 11.09 -29.86 -16.15
N LEU A 207 10.81 -29.89 -17.46
CA LEU A 207 11.04 -31.06 -18.30
C LEU A 207 12.51 -31.27 -18.66
N ASN A 208 13.30 -30.21 -18.71
CA ASN A 208 14.71 -30.28 -19.09
C ASN A 208 15.53 -29.16 -18.45
N HIS A 209 16.13 -29.46 -17.30
CA HIS A 209 16.98 -28.53 -16.55
C HIS A 209 18.19 -28.01 -17.34
N LYS A 210 18.63 -28.71 -18.40
CA LYS A 210 19.75 -28.25 -19.26
C LYS A 210 19.42 -27.01 -20.09
N ARG A 211 18.14 -26.63 -20.17
CA ARG A 211 17.73 -25.40 -20.85
C ARG A 211 18.23 -24.15 -20.15
N VAL A 212 18.42 -24.20 -18.84
CA VAL A 212 18.99 -23.10 -18.07
C VAL A 212 20.46 -23.42 -17.85
N PRO A 213 21.40 -22.63 -18.41
CA PRO A 213 22.82 -22.88 -18.24
C PRO A 213 23.19 -22.96 -16.75
N LYS A 214 23.94 -24.00 -16.35
CA LYS A 214 24.40 -24.27 -14.97
C LYS A 214 23.33 -24.72 -13.96
N LEU A 215 22.06 -24.82 -14.35
CA LEU A 215 21.00 -25.24 -13.43
C LEU A 215 21.18 -26.69 -12.96
N GLU A 216 21.44 -27.62 -13.89
CA GLU A 216 21.65 -29.04 -13.55
C GLU A 216 22.88 -29.24 -12.63
N SER A 217 23.97 -28.49 -12.84
CA SER A 217 25.13 -28.56 -11.94
C SER A 217 24.80 -28.05 -10.55
N LEU A 218 24.00 -26.99 -10.44
CA LEU A 218 23.61 -26.41 -9.16
C LEU A 218 22.64 -27.31 -8.40
N LEU A 219 21.68 -27.93 -9.09
CA LEU A 219 20.73 -28.87 -8.49
C LEU A 219 21.38 -30.16 -7.96
N ASN A 220 22.53 -30.54 -8.51
CA ASN A 220 23.28 -31.72 -8.08
C ASN A 220 24.33 -31.38 -7.00
N ASP A 221 24.41 -30.13 -6.57
CA ASP A 221 25.31 -29.71 -5.49
C ASP A 221 24.72 -30.16 -4.13
N PRO A 222 25.46 -30.90 -3.29
CA PRO A 222 24.99 -31.26 -1.95
C PRO A 222 24.78 -30.05 -1.02
N GLU A 223 25.40 -28.90 -1.32
CA GLU A 223 25.22 -27.63 -0.59
C GLU A 223 24.35 -26.64 -1.41
N MET A 224 23.44 -27.16 -2.25
CA MET A 224 22.63 -26.36 -3.16
C MET A 224 21.87 -25.24 -2.44
N ASP A 225 22.11 -24.01 -2.89
CA ASP A 225 21.36 -22.83 -2.49
C ASP A 225 20.13 -22.65 -3.40
N MET A 226 18.95 -22.82 -2.82
CA MET A 226 17.67 -22.71 -3.53
C MET A 226 17.44 -21.31 -4.13
N PHE A 227 17.99 -20.27 -3.50
CA PHE A 227 17.82 -18.90 -4.00
C PHE A 227 18.78 -18.61 -5.16
N ALA A 228 19.95 -19.24 -5.19
CA ALA A 228 20.79 -19.25 -6.39
C ALA A 228 20.06 -19.92 -7.58
N VAL A 229 19.28 -20.98 -7.32
CA VAL A 229 18.41 -21.60 -8.35
C VAL A 229 17.32 -20.63 -8.81
N HIS A 230 16.64 -19.96 -7.88
CA HIS A 230 15.60 -18.98 -8.19
C HIS A 230 16.11 -17.83 -9.05
N ASP A 231 17.24 -17.23 -8.68
CA ASP A 231 17.87 -16.15 -9.45
C ASP A 231 18.19 -16.61 -10.87
N LEU A 232 18.81 -17.78 -11.00
CA LEU A 232 19.21 -18.32 -12.30
C LEU A 232 18.01 -18.55 -13.23
N ILE A 233 16.92 -19.11 -12.72
CA ILE A 233 15.69 -19.34 -13.50
C ILE A 233 15.03 -18.02 -13.90
N LEU A 234 14.92 -17.07 -12.97
CA LEU A 234 14.30 -15.76 -13.19
C LEU A 234 15.08 -14.94 -14.22
N SER A 235 16.40 -14.85 -14.04
CA SER A 235 17.31 -14.11 -14.91
C SER A 235 17.31 -14.68 -16.33
N HIS A 236 17.49 -16.00 -16.48
CA HIS A 236 17.47 -16.66 -17.78
C HIS A 236 16.08 -16.61 -18.45
N GLY A 237 15.01 -16.78 -17.67
CA GLY A 237 13.65 -16.80 -18.21
C GLY A 237 13.23 -15.49 -18.83
N CYS A 238 13.62 -14.35 -18.24
CA CYS A 238 13.36 -13.04 -18.83
C CYS A 238 13.95 -12.92 -20.25
N ASP A 239 15.21 -13.36 -20.42
CA ASP A 239 15.91 -13.34 -21.71
C ASP A 239 15.27 -14.29 -22.72
N GLU A 240 14.99 -15.53 -22.30
CA GLU A 240 14.40 -16.54 -23.17
C GLU A 240 12.99 -16.18 -23.63
N ILE A 241 12.13 -15.67 -22.73
CA ILE A 241 10.78 -15.25 -23.09
C ILE A 241 10.82 -14.10 -24.09
N GLN A 242 11.74 -13.15 -23.91
CA GLN A 242 11.94 -12.05 -24.84
C GLN A 242 12.40 -12.53 -26.23
N GLN A 243 13.26 -13.55 -26.30
CA GLN A 243 13.76 -14.10 -27.57
C GLN A 243 12.74 -15.00 -28.29
N ARG A 244 11.98 -15.80 -27.55
CA ARG A 244 11.03 -16.78 -28.10
C ARG A 244 9.74 -16.13 -28.60
N THR A 245 9.42 -14.95 -28.11
CA THR A 245 8.15 -14.30 -28.40
C THR A 245 8.31 -13.33 -29.56
N LYS A 246 7.36 -13.34 -30.51
CA LYS A 246 7.36 -12.41 -31.65
C LYS A 246 6.93 -10.99 -31.25
N TYR A 247 6.52 -10.80 -30.00
CA TYR A 247 6.00 -9.55 -29.48
C TYR A 247 7.13 -8.79 -28.80
N LYS A 248 7.25 -7.50 -29.09
CA LYS A 248 8.25 -6.63 -28.47
C LYS A 248 7.71 -6.06 -27.16
N TRP A 249 7.58 -6.90 -26.14
CA TRP A 249 7.30 -6.41 -24.79
C TRP A 249 8.57 -5.82 -24.17
N GLU A 250 8.41 -4.80 -23.35
CA GLU A 250 9.52 -4.26 -22.56
C GLU A 250 10.02 -5.30 -21.56
N ARG A 251 11.35 -5.43 -21.41
CA ARG A 251 11.97 -6.39 -20.50
C ARG A 251 11.44 -6.27 -19.07
N LYS A 252 11.22 -5.04 -18.58
CA LYS A 252 10.67 -4.78 -17.25
C LYS A 252 9.24 -5.34 -17.09
N HIS A 253 8.41 -5.21 -18.12
CA HIS A 253 7.06 -5.79 -18.10
C HIS A 253 7.11 -7.32 -18.12
N ILE A 254 7.99 -7.92 -18.93
CA ILE A 254 8.23 -9.38 -18.92
C ILE A 254 8.67 -9.83 -17.52
N GLN A 255 9.65 -9.14 -16.92
CA GLN A 255 10.16 -9.44 -15.59
C GLN A 255 9.04 -9.40 -14.54
N ASN A 256 8.24 -8.35 -14.50
CA ASN A 256 7.13 -8.24 -13.54
C ASN A 256 6.13 -9.42 -13.68
N VAL A 257 5.68 -9.70 -14.90
CA VAL A 257 4.71 -10.77 -15.16
C VAL A 257 5.31 -12.15 -14.90
N PHE A 258 6.56 -12.35 -15.29
CA PHE A 258 7.25 -13.63 -15.11
C PHE A 258 7.54 -13.89 -13.63
N THR A 259 8.04 -12.91 -12.89
CA THR A 259 8.24 -13.02 -11.44
C THR A 259 6.92 -13.27 -10.71
N HIS A 260 5.83 -12.63 -11.13
CA HIS A 260 4.50 -12.93 -10.57
C HIS A 260 4.12 -14.40 -10.76
N ILE A 261 4.22 -14.94 -11.98
CA ILE A 261 3.88 -16.33 -12.27
C ILE A 261 4.82 -17.29 -11.51
N TYR A 262 6.12 -16.99 -11.51
CA TYR A 262 7.14 -17.78 -10.82
C TYR A 262 6.88 -17.81 -9.31
N PHE A 263 6.63 -16.66 -8.69
CA PHE A 263 6.29 -16.57 -7.27
C PHE A 263 5.06 -17.43 -6.96
N MET A 264 3.97 -17.28 -7.72
CA MET A 264 2.73 -18.01 -7.48
C MET A 264 2.87 -19.53 -7.66
N GLN A 265 3.72 -20.01 -8.58
CA GLN A 265 3.85 -21.43 -8.92
C GLN A 265 5.00 -22.14 -8.19
N CYS A 266 6.07 -21.44 -7.87
CA CYS A 266 7.33 -22.05 -7.41
C CYS A 266 7.71 -21.64 -5.98
N VAL A 267 7.35 -20.44 -5.53
CA VAL A 267 7.78 -19.92 -4.22
C VAL A 267 6.63 -19.99 -3.21
N LEU A 268 5.48 -19.40 -3.52
CA LEU A 268 4.31 -19.34 -2.64
C LEU A 268 3.83 -20.71 -2.15
N PRO A 269 3.86 -21.82 -2.92
CA PRO A 269 3.46 -23.13 -2.41
C PRO A 269 4.31 -23.66 -1.26
N GLY A 270 5.54 -23.16 -1.09
CA GLY A 270 6.42 -23.50 0.02
C GLY A 270 6.24 -22.62 1.26
N ILE A 271 5.31 -21.66 1.23
CA ILE A 271 5.05 -20.70 2.31
C ILE A 271 3.80 -21.18 3.06
N GLU A 272 3.97 -21.59 4.31
CA GLU A 272 2.87 -22.05 5.17
C GLU A 272 2.32 -20.91 6.03
N TYR A 273 3.20 -20.05 6.53
CA TYR A 273 2.89 -18.93 7.41
C TYR A 273 3.42 -17.62 6.85
N PHE A 274 2.94 -16.49 7.39
CA PHE A 274 3.41 -15.18 6.94
C PHE A 274 4.83 -14.86 7.42
N GLU A 275 5.27 -15.50 8.50
CA GLU A 275 6.62 -15.43 9.04
C GLU A 275 7.64 -15.99 8.05
N ASP A 276 7.29 -17.04 7.30
CA ASP A 276 8.16 -17.65 6.29
C ASP A 276 8.52 -16.65 5.16
N PHE A 277 7.74 -15.58 4.97
CA PHE A 277 8.13 -14.51 4.06
C PHE A 277 9.42 -13.81 4.48
N ILE A 278 9.74 -13.76 5.77
CA ILE A 278 10.97 -13.12 6.28
C ILE A 278 12.19 -13.85 5.70
N GLU A 279 12.25 -15.18 5.86
CA GLU A 279 13.33 -16.00 5.31
C GLU A 279 13.46 -15.83 3.79
N VAL A 280 12.32 -15.84 3.08
CA VAL A 280 12.31 -15.68 1.63
C VAL A 280 12.77 -14.27 1.22
N ILE A 281 12.40 -13.23 1.95
CA ILE A 281 12.82 -11.85 1.68
C ILE A 281 14.34 -11.71 1.92
N ASP A 282 14.85 -12.21 3.03
CA ASP A 282 16.27 -12.11 3.38
C ASP A 282 17.16 -12.91 2.44
N ALA A 283 16.74 -14.11 2.08
CA ALA A 283 17.46 -14.91 1.10
C ALA A 283 17.39 -14.29 -0.31
N SER A 284 16.24 -13.71 -0.70
CA SER A 284 16.12 -12.96 -1.96
C SER A 284 17.04 -11.74 -1.99
N ARG A 285 17.19 -11.01 -0.88
CA ARG A 285 18.10 -9.86 -0.76
C ARG A 285 19.56 -10.29 -0.85
N SER A 286 19.94 -11.33 -0.14
CA SER A 286 21.29 -11.91 -0.16
C SER A 286 21.70 -12.33 -1.58
N HIS A 287 20.73 -12.78 -2.38
CA HIS A 287 20.91 -13.17 -3.78
C HIS A 287 20.60 -12.08 -4.80
N ASN A 288 20.31 -10.84 -4.38
CA ASN A 288 19.96 -9.72 -5.25
C ASN A 288 18.73 -9.94 -6.16
N ILE A 289 17.78 -10.78 -5.74
CA ILE A 289 16.53 -11.08 -6.46
C ILE A 289 15.45 -10.03 -6.13
N ALA A 290 15.77 -8.75 -6.35
CA ALA A 290 14.86 -7.65 -6.02
C ALA A 290 13.43 -7.77 -6.60
N PRO A 291 13.20 -8.31 -7.82
CA PRO A 291 11.85 -8.53 -8.33
C PRO A 291 11.00 -9.44 -7.44
N LEU A 292 11.60 -10.46 -6.83
CA LEU A 292 10.89 -11.43 -5.99
C LEU A 292 10.43 -10.77 -4.68
N THR A 293 11.32 -10.00 -4.02
CA THR A 293 10.96 -9.20 -2.84
C THR A 293 9.80 -8.25 -3.13
N ARG A 294 9.80 -7.59 -4.30
CA ARG A 294 8.70 -6.69 -4.69
C ARG A 294 7.39 -7.42 -5.00
N GLU A 295 7.44 -8.64 -5.52
CA GLU A 295 6.23 -9.43 -5.73
C GLU A 295 5.65 -9.97 -4.41
N ILE A 296 6.51 -10.33 -3.45
CA ILE A 296 6.09 -10.68 -2.08
C ILE A 296 5.37 -9.50 -1.44
N GLU A 297 5.99 -8.31 -1.47
CA GLU A 297 5.37 -7.07 -0.97
C GLU A 297 3.99 -6.84 -1.61
N ARG A 298 3.93 -7.03 -2.94
CA ARG A 298 2.71 -6.87 -3.72
C ARG A 298 1.63 -7.88 -3.34
N TYR A 299 2.00 -9.13 -3.10
CA TYR A 299 1.10 -10.19 -2.66
C TYR A 299 0.52 -9.89 -1.27
N ILE A 300 1.36 -9.43 -0.33
CA ILE A 300 0.92 -9.06 1.02
C ILE A 300 -0.03 -7.87 0.96
N CYS A 301 0.30 -6.81 0.22
CA CYS A 301 -0.59 -5.66 0.02
C CYS A 301 -1.95 -6.10 -0.55
N ARG A 302 -1.96 -6.94 -1.60
CA ARG A 302 -3.22 -7.50 -2.16
C ARG A 302 -4.02 -8.28 -1.13
N THR A 303 -3.34 -9.00 -0.24
CA THR A 303 -3.99 -9.78 0.82
C THR A 303 -4.65 -8.85 1.83
N ILE A 304 -3.95 -7.81 2.30
CA ILE A 304 -4.50 -6.81 3.21
C ILE A 304 -5.70 -6.09 2.59
N ILE A 305 -5.61 -5.68 1.31
CA ILE A 305 -6.73 -5.02 0.59
C ILE A 305 -7.99 -5.92 0.59
N LYS A 306 -7.83 -7.25 0.57
CA LYS A 306 -8.96 -8.20 0.63
C LYS A 306 -9.43 -8.49 2.06
N SER A 307 -8.53 -8.40 3.05
CA SER A 307 -8.77 -8.84 4.43
C SER A 307 -8.93 -7.70 5.45
N THR A 308 -9.06 -6.44 5.00
CA THR A 308 -8.96 -5.12 5.69
C THR A 308 -9.55 -4.93 7.10
N LYS A 309 -10.16 -5.94 7.71
CA LYS A 309 -10.78 -5.91 9.04
C LYS A 309 -9.89 -6.38 10.17
N ASP A 310 -8.77 -7.06 9.89
CA ASP A 310 -7.87 -7.56 10.94
C ASP A 310 -6.70 -6.61 11.20
N LEU A 311 -6.87 -5.71 12.17
CA LEU A 311 -5.84 -4.76 12.57
C LEU A 311 -4.63 -5.45 13.20
N THR A 312 -4.78 -6.63 13.81
CA THR A 312 -3.66 -7.43 14.35
C THR A 312 -2.77 -7.91 13.22
N PHE A 313 -3.37 -8.41 12.15
CA PHE A 313 -2.65 -8.78 10.93
C PHE A 313 -1.91 -7.58 10.33
N VAL A 314 -2.55 -6.41 10.22
CA VAL A 314 -1.92 -5.19 9.69
C VAL A 314 -0.73 -4.73 10.57
N LYS A 315 -0.84 -4.81 11.89
CA LYS A 315 0.27 -4.49 12.82
C LYS A 315 1.46 -5.42 12.63
N LYS A 316 1.21 -6.72 12.48
CA LYS A 316 2.25 -7.71 12.19
C LYS A 316 2.94 -7.41 10.86
N MET A 317 2.17 -7.16 9.80
CA MET A 317 2.73 -6.82 8.49
C MET A 317 3.51 -5.50 8.52
N LEU A 318 3.14 -4.53 9.36
CA LEU A 318 3.91 -3.29 9.53
C LEU A 318 5.30 -3.55 10.14
N LEU A 319 5.38 -4.39 11.17
CA LEU A 319 6.67 -4.74 11.79
C LEU A 319 7.58 -5.48 10.81
N ILE A 320 7.03 -6.45 10.08
CA ILE A 320 7.76 -7.16 9.02
C ILE A 320 8.22 -6.16 7.94
N ALA A 321 7.36 -5.24 7.52
CA ALA A 321 7.69 -4.25 6.51
C ALA A 321 8.79 -3.27 6.95
N GLU A 322 8.80 -2.86 8.22
CA GLU A 322 9.84 -2.01 8.79
C GLU A 322 11.18 -2.74 8.81
N HIS A 323 11.20 -3.97 9.35
CA HIS A 323 12.41 -4.77 9.46
C HIS A 323 12.99 -5.13 8.08
N ASN A 324 12.11 -5.45 7.13
CA ASN A 324 12.46 -5.91 5.79
C ASN A 324 12.38 -4.82 4.72
N GLU A 325 12.46 -3.54 5.11
CA GLU A 325 12.41 -2.35 4.22
C GLU A 325 11.45 -2.52 3.03
N LEU A 326 10.17 -2.83 3.32
CA LEU A 326 9.10 -2.96 2.33
C LEU A 326 8.30 -1.65 2.32
N PRO A 327 8.69 -0.64 1.53
CA PRO A 327 8.21 0.74 1.69
C PRO A 327 6.73 0.92 1.37
N VAL A 328 6.19 0.21 0.38
CA VAL A 328 4.77 0.31 -0.01
C VAL A 328 3.91 -0.39 1.03
N LEU A 329 4.35 -1.55 1.53
CA LEU A 329 3.65 -2.26 2.59
C LEU A 329 3.68 -1.47 3.91
N LYS A 330 4.85 -0.93 4.29
CA LYS A 330 5.01 -0.04 5.47
C LYS A 330 4.06 1.15 5.37
N MET A 331 4.05 1.83 4.23
CA MET A 331 3.14 2.95 3.97
C MET A 331 1.69 2.53 4.18
N MET A 332 1.25 1.48 3.48
CA MET A 332 -0.13 1.01 3.49
C MET A 332 -0.59 0.65 4.91
N CYS A 333 0.19 -0.15 5.63
CA CYS A 333 -0.12 -0.54 7.00
C CYS A 333 -0.11 0.66 7.95
N SER A 334 0.85 1.57 7.81
CA SER A 334 0.91 2.78 8.63
C SER A 334 -0.32 3.66 8.44
N GLY A 335 -0.74 3.85 7.18
CA GLY A 335 -1.93 4.64 6.86
C GLY A 335 -3.20 4.02 7.44
N ILE A 336 -3.38 2.69 7.34
CA ILE A 336 -4.55 1.98 7.92
C ILE A 336 -4.57 2.10 9.45
N ILE A 337 -3.43 1.90 10.11
CA ILE A 337 -3.36 2.01 11.58
C ILE A 337 -3.55 3.46 12.02
N ALA A 338 -2.96 4.42 11.31
CA ALA A 338 -3.14 5.84 11.61
C ALA A 338 -4.60 6.26 11.46
N ASP A 339 -5.32 5.79 10.44
CA ASP A 339 -6.74 6.05 10.25
C ASP A 339 -7.58 5.56 11.44
N SER A 340 -7.32 4.33 11.92
CA SER A 340 -7.95 3.80 13.14
C SER A 340 -7.67 4.64 14.39
N ILE A 341 -6.51 5.28 14.48
CA ILE A 341 -6.14 6.21 15.56
C ILE A 341 -6.84 7.57 15.42
N VAL A 342 -7.10 8.02 14.19
CA VAL A 342 -7.82 9.28 13.93
C VAL A 342 -9.31 9.15 14.25
N ASP A 343 -9.93 8.03 13.87
CA ASP A 343 -11.37 7.79 14.08
C ASP A 343 -11.77 7.70 15.55
N GLU A 344 -10.92 7.14 16.42
CA GLU A 344 -11.21 6.96 17.86
C GLU A 344 -10.78 8.17 18.73
N SER A 345 -10.99 9.37 18.20
CA SER A 345 -10.48 10.67 18.71
C SER A 345 -10.68 10.98 20.21
N ALA A 346 -11.54 10.27 20.95
CA ALA A 346 -11.75 10.46 22.38
C ALA A 346 -10.73 9.75 23.30
N LYS A 347 -9.89 8.82 22.79
CA LYS A 347 -9.00 7.96 23.62
C LYS A 347 -7.57 7.81 23.09
N ASP A 348 -7.08 8.82 22.37
CA ASP A 348 -5.80 8.80 21.63
C ASP A 348 -4.61 8.22 22.41
N HIS A 349 -4.35 8.72 23.62
CA HIS A 349 -3.22 8.24 24.43
C HIS A 349 -3.39 6.78 24.89
N ALA A 350 -4.61 6.36 25.21
CA ALA A 350 -4.86 4.99 25.66
C ALA A 350 -4.77 4.00 24.49
N GLN A 351 -5.32 4.36 23.33
CA GLN A 351 -5.28 3.56 22.12
C GLN A 351 -3.85 3.42 21.58
N MET A 352 -3.09 4.52 21.53
CA MET A 352 -1.69 4.52 21.12
C MET A 352 -0.83 3.63 22.04
N ASN A 353 -1.09 3.65 23.35
CA ASN A 353 -0.41 2.78 24.30
C ASN A 353 -0.83 1.30 24.15
N ALA A 354 -2.09 1.03 23.81
CA ALA A 354 -2.57 -0.33 23.52
C ALA A 354 -1.90 -0.89 22.25
N ILE A 355 -1.91 -0.13 21.16
CA ILE A 355 -1.24 -0.48 19.90
C ILE A 355 0.26 -0.73 20.15
N SER A 356 0.92 0.15 20.91
CA SER A 356 2.33 -0.02 21.25
C SER A 356 2.60 -1.31 22.05
N ARG A 357 1.70 -1.68 22.98
CA ARG A 357 1.84 -2.91 23.76
C ARG A 357 1.64 -4.14 22.88
N GLU A 358 0.62 -4.14 22.03
CA GLU A 358 0.34 -5.23 21.10
C GLU A 358 1.48 -5.41 20.09
N MET A 359 2.04 -4.32 19.55
CA MET A 359 3.19 -4.40 18.65
C MET A 359 4.44 -4.98 19.32
N ARG A 360 4.69 -4.68 20.60
CA ARG A 360 5.79 -5.35 21.34
C ARG A 360 5.57 -6.85 21.48
N GLN A 361 4.34 -7.26 21.78
CA GLN A 361 3.99 -8.69 21.87
C GLN A 361 4.16 -9.39 20.52
N ILE A 362 3.75 -8.74 19.43
CA ILE A 362 3.91 -9.27 18.07
C ILE A 362 5.39 -9.33 17.68
N ALA A 363 6.18 -8.29 17.96
CA ALA A 363 7.62 -8.27 17.67
C ALA A 363 8.35 -9.42 18.37
N GLN A 364 8.02 -9.68 19.64
CA GLN A 364 8.54 -10.84 20.38
C GLN A 364 8.15 -12.16 19.73
N GLN A 365 6.92 -12.31 19.25
CA GLN A 365 6.48 -13.53 18.55
C GLN A 365 7.22 -13.76 17.24
N ILE A 366 7.51 -12.69 16.49
CA ILE A 366 8.30 -12.78 15.26
C ILE A 366 9.73 -13.22 15.60
N ALA A 367 10.35 -12.59 16.60
CA ALA A 367 11.74 -12.85 17.01
C ALA A 367 11.97 -14.23 17.66
N LEU A 368 10.97 -14.81 18.34
CA LEU A 368 11.08 -16.16 18.92
C LEU A 368 11.30 -17.28 17.88
N THR A 369 11.19 -16.95 16.58
CA THR A 369 11.53 -17.86 15.48
C THR A 369 13.05 -17.88 15.21
N GLU A 370 13.80 -16.88 15.67
CA GLU A 370 15.25 -16.73 15.48
C GLU A 370 15.95 -16.58 16.85
N SER A 371 16.43 -17.71 17.42
CA SER A 371 17.50 -17.79 18.44
C SER A 371 17.51 -16.76 19.60
N GLU A 372 16.92 -17.12 20.75
CA GLU A 372 16.88 -16.33 22.00
C GLU A 372 18.22 -15.67 22.43
N SER A 373 18.42 -14.38 22.10
CA SER A 373 19.52 -13.57 22.64
C SER A 373 19.04 -12.26 23.28
N ALA A 374 19.67 -11.82 24.38
CA ALA A 374 19.30 -10.57 25.08
C ALA A 374 19.50 -9.30 24.23
N THR A 375 20.20 -9.41 23.11
CA THR A 375 20.39 -8.36 22.10
C THR A 375 19.13 -8.14 21.24
N GLU A 376 18.35 -9.17 20.95
CA GLU A 376 17.14 -9.06 20.12
C GLU A 376 15.97 -8.35 20.82
N GLU A 377 15.85 -8.46 22.15
CA GLU A 377 14.82 -7.73 22.90
C GLU A 377 15.02 -6.21 22.78
N ALA A 378 16.27 -5.75 22.81
CA ALA A 378 16.61 -4.34 22.64
C ALA A 378 16.32 -3.85 21.22
N ASP A 379 16.63 -4.67 20.20
CA ASP A 379 16.40 -4.33 18.80
C ASP A 379 14.90 -4.29 18.46
N ASN A 380 14.10 -5.20 19.02
CA ASN A 380 12.64 -5.20 18.90
C ASN A 380 12.00 -3.95 19.52
N ASP A 381 12.50 -3.51 20.68
CA ASP A 381 12.01 -2.28 21.30
C ASP A 381 12.36 -1.05 20.47
N ILE A 382 13.56 -1.01 19.86
CA ILE A 382 13.96 0.06 18.93
C ILE A 382 13.02 0.07 17.71
N LEU A 383 12.77 -1.09 17.10
CA LEU A 383 11.86 -1.26 15.96
C LEU A 383 10.47 -0.71 16.28
N VAL A 384 9.86 -1.18 17.37
CA VAL A 384 8.53 -0.73 17.78
C VAL A 384 8.51 0.75 18.10
N ASN A 385 9.54 1.29 18.76
CA ASN A 385 9.61 2.71 19.08
C ASN A 385 9.68 3.59 17.83
N ASN A 386 10.44 3.18 16.80
CA ASN A 386 10.52 3.87 15.52
C ASN A 386 9.15 3.88 14.82
N VAL A 387 8.53 2.70 14.67
CA VAL A 387 7.18 2.57 14.08
C VAL A 387 6.16 3.42 14.82
N MET A 388 6.17 3.39 16.15
CA MET A 388 5.23 4.18 16.96
C MET A 388 5.49 5.69 16.86
N ALA A 389 6.73 6.13 16.70
CA ALA A 389 7.07 7.54 16.49
C ALA A 389 6.52 8.05 15.14
N GLU A 390 6.67 7.26 14.09
CA GLU A 390 6.14 7.56 12.76
C GLU A 390 4.60 7.57 12.75
N LEU A 391 3.95 6.56 13.33
CA LEU A 391 2.49 6.50 13.46
C LEU A 391 1.92 7.71 14.21
N LYS A 392 2.56 8.12 15.31
CA LYS A 392 2.18 9.33 16.06
C LYS A 392 2.29 10.59 15.20
N SER A 393 3.33 10.69 14.38
CA SER A 393 3.52 11.82 13.47
C SER A 393 2.46 11.82 12.38
N LEU A 394 2.22 10.66 11.76
CA LEU A 394 1.25 10.47 10.68
C LEU A 394 -0.17 10.76 11.14
N ALA A 395 -0.63 10.16 12.24
CA ALA A 395 -1.97 10.40 12.78
C ALA A 395 -2.22 11.89 13.10
N ARG A 396 -1.21 12.59 13.64
CA ARG A 396 -1.29 14.05 13.87
C ARG A 396 -1.42 14.84 12.56
N SER A 397 -0.70 14.44 11.52
CA SER A 397 -0.73 15.09 10.22
C SER A 397 -2.05 14.84 9.47
N MET A 398 -2.65 13.65 9.62
CA MET A 398 -3.94 13.29 9.03
C MET A 398 -5.11 14.02 9.70
N ARG A 399 -5.10 14.17 11.03
CA ARG A 399 -6.15 14.91 11.78
C ARG A 399 -6.33 16.37 11.36
N ARG A 400 -5.28 16.94 10.77
CA ARG A 400 -5.30 18.33 10.29
C ARG A 400 -6.12 18.49 9.01
N VAL A 401 -6.40 17.39 8.33
CA VAL A 401 -6.97 17.38 6.99
C VAL A 401 -8.36 16.76 7.03
N SER A 402 -9.35 17.48 6.51
CA SER A 402 -10.67 16.92 6.25
C SER A 402 -10.75 16.39 4.81
N ILE A 403 -11.55 15.34 4.60
CA ILE A 403 -11.67 14.65 3.32
C ILE A 403 -13.11 14.75 2.80
N SER A 404 -13.26 15.03 1.50
CA SER A 404 -14.54 14.99 0.80
C SER A 404 -14.39 14.27 -0.55
N LYS A 405 -15.29 13.32 -0.83
CA LYS A 405 -15.29 12.57 -2.10
C LYS A 405 -16.34 13.16 -3.04
N SER A 406 -15.96 13.51 -4.26
CA SER A 406 -16.94 13.87 -5.29
C SER A 406 -17.39 12.59 -6.01
N THR A 407 -18.42 11.92 -5.50
CA THR A 407 -18.98 10.75 -6.20
C THR A 407 -19.99 11.22 -7.25
N LYS A 408 -19.76 10.88 -8.52
CA LYS A 408 -20.87 10.75 -9.47
C LYS A 408 -21.51 9.39 -9.18
N SER A 409 -22.80 9.38 -8.87
CA SER A 409 -23.50 8.14 -8.52
C SER A 409 -23.57 7.19 -9.71
N SER A 410 -22.78 6.12 -9.68
CA SER A 410 -23.03 4.91 -10.46
C SER A 410 -23.06 3.72 -9.53
N ASN A 411 -24.26 3.16 -9.34
CA ASN A 411 -24.46 1.86 -8.71
C ASN A 411 -23.61 0.81 -9.44
N SER A 412 -22.58 0.28 -8.80
CA SER A 412 -21.96 -0.98 -9.22
C SER A 412 -22.19 -2.04 -8.15
N ILE A 413 -22.98 -3.03 -8.55
CA ILE A 413 -23.18 -4.28 -7.83
C ILE A 413 -21.86 -5.06 -7.99
N MET A 414 -21.10 -5.23 -6.90
CA MET A 414 -19.98 -6.18 -6.89
C MET A 414 -20.54 -7.59 -7.13
N HIS A 415 -20.20 -8.17 -8.28
CA HIS A 415 -20.40 -9.59 -8.52
C HIS A 415 -19.27 -10.37 -7.85
N ASP A 416 -19.60 -11.05 -6.76
CA ASP A 416 -18.75 -12.04 -6.11
C ASP A 416 -18.56 -13.25 -7.06
N HIS A 417 -17.32 -13.53 -7.44
CA HIS A 417 -16.95 -14.81 -8.06
C HIS A 417 -16.06 -15.62 -7.10
N ILE A 418 -16.57 -16.79 -6.72
CA ILE A 418 -15.86 -17.85 -6.01
C ILE A 418 -14.88 -18.50 -6.98
N PHE A 419 -13.60 -18.61 -6.61
CA PHE A 419 -12.62 -19.45 -7.32
C PHE A 419 -12.32 -20.69 -6.46
N ILE A 420 -12.54 -21.87 -7.05
CA ILE A 420 -12.05 -23.15 -6.53
C ILE A 420 -10.73 -23.41 -7.26
N PHE A 421 -9.63 -23.49 -6.51
CA PHE A 421 -8.34 -23.91 -7.07
C PHE A 421 -8.13 -25.39 -6.75
N ASN A 422 -7.92 -26.21 -7.78
CA ASN A 422 -7.28 -27.50 -7.61
C ASN A 422 -5.77 -27.25 -7.70
N VAL A 423 -5.10 -27.25 -6.55
CA VAL A 423 -3.65 -27.17 -6.48
C VAL A 423 -3.13 -28.60 -6.49
N LYS A 424 -2.34 -28.94 -7.51
CA LYS A 424 -1.62 -30.21 -7.60
C LYS A 424 -0.16 -29.90 -7.32
N ILE A 425 0.36 -30.33 -6.18
CA ILE A 425 1.74 -30.11 -5.78
C ILE A 425 2.50 -31.43 -5.90
N GLU A 426 3.66 -31.37 -6.57
CA GLU A 426 4.60 -32.48 -6.68
C GLU A 426 5.82 -32.11 -5.83
N PHE A 427 6.16 -32.92 -4.83
CA PHE A 427 7.38 -32.76 -4.04
C PHE A 427 8.38 -33.87 -4.37
N TRP A 428 9.65 -33.54 -4.22
CA TRP A 428 10.75 -34.49 -4.15
C TRP A 428 11.23 -34.55 -2.69
N VAL A 429 11.15 -35.73 -2.07
CA VAL A 429 11.83 -36.03 -0.81
C VAL A 429 12.50 -37.39 -0.97
N ASP A 430 13.82 -37.43 -0.80
CA ASP A 430 14.64 -38.64 -0.69
C ASP A 430 14.36 -39.75 -1.71
N GLU A 431 14.43 -39.41 -3.01
CA GLU A 431 14.36 -40.35 -4.14
C GLU A 431 13.09 -41.24 -4.21
N LYS A 432 12.01 -40.90 -3.50
CA LYS A 432 10.72 -41.59 -3.62
C LYS A 432 9.56 -40.66 -3.95
N PHE A 433 8.72 -41.15 -4.85
CA PHE A 433 7.53 -40.47 -5.34
C PHE A 433 6.32 -40.84 -4.47
N GLU A 434 5.76 -39.87 -3.74
CA GLU A 434 4.46 -40.03 -3.10
C GLU A 434 3.48 -38.95 -3.57
N LEU A 435 2.28 -39.39 -3.97
CA LEU A 435 1.21 -38.54 -4.48
C LEU A 435 0.22 -38.29 -3.34
N ILE A 436 0.15 -37.05 -2.85
CA ILE A 436 -0.90 -36.64 -1.92
C ILE A 436 -1.77 -35.57 -2.59
N THR A 437 -3.08 -35.81 -2.61
CA THR A 437 -4.08 -34.89 -3.17
C THR A 437 -4.79 -34.22 -2.01
N PHE A 438 -4.79 -32.88 -1.96
CA PHE A 438 -5.58 -32.14 -0.99
C PHE A 438 -6.76 -31.44 -1.68
N ASP A 439 -7.97 -31.78 -1.26
CA ASP A 439 -9.18 -31.05 -1.63
C ASP A 439 -9.43 -29.93 -0.60
N PHE A 440 -9.12 -28.68 -0.95
CA PHE A 440 -9.54 -27.53 -0.14
C PHE A 440 -10.94 -27.07 -0.55
N ALA A 441 -11.94 -27.46 0.25
CA ALA A 441 -13.27 -26.87 0.21
C ALA A 441 -13.41 -25.82 1.33
N LEU A 442 -13.36 -24.53 0.97
CA LEU A 442 -13.78 -23.45 1.86
C LEU A 442 -15.32 -23.44 1.93
N CYS A 443 -15.87 -24.30 2.78
CA CYS A 443 -17.30 -24.36 3.06
C CYS A 443 -17.71 -23.22 4.00
N ARG A 444 -18.56 -22.30 3.50
CA ARG A 444 -19.24 -21.30 4.33
C ARG A 444 -20.39 -21.98 5.07
N HIS A 445 -20.30 -22.13 6.40
CA HIS A 445 -21.48 -22.36 7.23
C HIS A 445 -22.33 -21.08 7.25
N GLY A 446 -23.28 -21.00 6.33
CA GLY A 446 -24.35 -20.00 6.36
C GLY A 446 -25.56 -20.55 7.11
N THR A 447 -25.74 -20.17 8.37
CA THR A 447 -27.09 -20.14 8.96
C THR A 447 -27.70 -18.78 8.69
N ARG A 448 -28.53 -18.75 7.65
CA ARG A 448 -29.43 -17.63 7.33
C ARG A 448 -30.66 -17.77 8.21
N SER A 449 -30.92 -16.80 9.08
CA SER A 449 -32.28 -16.55 9.59
C SER A 449 -32.65 -15.12 9.28
N THR A 450 -33.45 -14.97 8.22
CA THR A 450 -34.20 -13.76 7.92
C THR A 450 -35.37 -13.63 8.88
N LYS A 451 -35.56 -12.46 9.49
CA LYS A 451 -36.90 -11.87 9.68
C LYS A 451 -36.82 -10.39 10.05
N SER A 452 -37.43 -9.58 9.20
CA SER A 452 -37.85 -8.21 9.46
C SER A 452 -39.02 -8.17 10.44
N SER A 453 -39.04 -7.20 11.36
CA SER A 453 -40.12 -6.22 11.60
C SER A 453 -40.29 -5.85 13.09
N ASN A 454 -40.11 -4.55 13.36
CA ASN A 454 -40.82 -3.66 14.30
C ASN A 454 -41.13 -4.02 15.77
N SER A 455 -40.74 -3.04 16.60
CA SER A 455 -41.45 -2.45 17.76
C SER A 455 -41.09 -2.87 19.20
N SER A 456 -40.59 -1.85 19.91
CA SER A 456 -40.85 -1.42 21.30
C SER A 456 -40.51 -2.28 22.54
N ARG A 457 -39.78 -1.58 23.43
CA ARG A 457 -39.82 -1.56 24.91
C ARG A 457 -39.05 -2.60 25.75
N SER A 458 -38.07 -2.04 26.48
CA SER A 458 -37.69 -2.25 27.90
C SER A 458 -37.61 -3.67 28.47
N THR A 459 -36.43 -4.08 28.96
CA THR A 459 -35.97 -4.03 30.37
C THR A 459 -34.62 -4.74 30.51
N SER A 460 -33.75 -4.21 31.36
CA SER A 460 -32.44 -4.76 31.78
C SER A 460 -32.58 -5.96 32.75
N PRO A 461 -31.50 -6.45 33.42
CA PRO A 461 -30.56 -7.46 32.93
C PRO A 461 -30.45 -8.68 33.89
N CYS A 462 -29.85 -9.79 33.46
CA CYS A 462 -29.42 -10.85 34.39
C CYS A 462 -28.04 -11.44 34.03
N VAL A 463 -27.27 -11.61 35.11
CA VAL A 463 -25.89 -12.06 35.27
C VAL A 463 -25.86 -13.61 35.34
N MET A 464 -24.77 -14.25 34.90
CA MET A 464 -23.96 -15.22 35.68
C MET A 464 -23.19 -16.27 34.84
N HIS A 465 -21.90 -16.34 35.20
CA HIS A 465 -21.00 -17.49 35.35
C HIS A 465 -20.23 -18.16 34.20
N GLU A 466 -18.90 -17.99 34.34
CA GLU A 466 -17.81 -18.91 34.01
C GLU A 466 -18.03 -20.34 34.54
N THR A 467 -17.53 -21.32 33.77
CA THR A 467 -16.86 -22.51 34.31
C THR A 467 -15.80 -23.02 33.32
N ASN A 468 -14.56 -23.14 33.80
CA ASN A 468 -13.48 -23.97 33.28
C ASN A 468 -13.83 -25.47 33.44
N ASP A 469 -13.50 -26.32 32.46
CA ASP A 469 -12.52 -27.42 32.63
C ASP A 469 -12.48 -28.41 31.44
N ALA A 470 -11.24 -28.66 31.01
CA ALA A 470 -10.60 -29.84 30.42
C ALA A 470 -11.41 -30.95 29.71
N ARG A 471 -10.90 -31.36 28.53
CA ARG A 471 -10.30 -32.71 28.34
C ARG A 471 -9.61 -32.91 26.99
N VAL A 472 -8.34 -33.29 27.08
CA VAL A 472 -7.55 -33.99 26.06
C VAL A 472 -8.10 -35.41 25.89
N VAL A 473 -8.32 -35.85 24.65
CA VAL A 473 -8.41 -37.27 24.29
C VAL A 473 -7.60 -37.50 23.03
N THR A 474 -6.44 -38.14 23.21
CA THR A 474 -5.67 -38.79 22.15
C THR A 474 -6.23 -40.19 21.93
N SER A 475 -6.39 -40.60 20.67
CA SER A 475 -6.48 -42.02 20.32
C SER A 475 -5.89 -42.25 18.93
N GLY A 476 -4.68 -42.81 18.90
CA GLY A 476 -4.11 -43.43 17.72
C GLY A 476 -4.74 -44.80 17.46
N LYS A 477 -4.78 -45.20 16.20
CA LYS A 477 -4.84 -46.62 15.80
C LYS A 477 -3.92 -46.87 14.61
N SER A 478 -2.89 -47.64 14.91
CA SER A 478 -2.07 -48.40 13.96
C SER A 478 -2.90 -49.54 13.34
N GLY A 479 -2.65 -49.83 12.07
CA GLY A 479 -3.23 -50.96 11.35
C GLY A 479 -2.37 -51.35 10.17
N TYR A 480 -1.42 -52.25 10.40
CA TYR A 480 -0.72 -53.04 9.38
C TYR A 480 -1.72 -53.92 8.62
N THR A 481 -1.55 -54.06 7.30
CA THR A 481 -1.83 -55.33 6.62
C THR A 481 -1.03 -55.43 5.32
N GLN A 482 -0.18 -56.47 5.26
CA GLN A 482 0.43 -56.99 4.04
C GLN A 482 -0.64 -57.66 3.15
N ARG A 483 -0.59 -57.37 1.84
CA ARG A 483 -0.36 -58.38 0.81
C ARG A 483 0.09 -57.72 -0.49
#